data_AF-A0A971L776-F1
#
_entry.id   AF-A0A971L776-F1
#
_cell.length_a   1.000
_cell.length_b   1.000
_cell.length_c   1.000
_cell.angle_alpha   90.00
_cell.angle_beta   90.00
_cell.angle_gamma   90.00
#
_symmetry.space_group_name_H-M   'P 1'
#
loop_
_entity.id
_entity.type
_entity.pdbx_description
1 polymer ?
#
loop_
_entity_poly.entity_id
_entity_poly.type
_entity_poly.pdbx_seq_one_letter_code
_entity_poly.pdbx_strand_id
1 'polypeptide(L)'
;MVLYIAVVICIGLYYAKRASESTSNFLIGGRSLNPWVTALGAEASDMSGWLLMGLPGVVYWFGLSDAAWTAIGLAICTYLNWLFVAK
;
A
#
# COMPACT_ATOMS: atom_id res chain seq x y z
N MET A 1 18.21 -2.30 -10.21
CA MET A 1 18.10 -1.67 -8.88
C MET A 1 18.53 -0.21 -8.88
N VAL A 2 19.73 0.14 -9.36
CA VAL A 2 20.18 1.54 -9.39
C VAL A 2 19.20 2.46 -10.15
N LEU A 3 18.75 2.07 -11.35
CA LEU A 3 17.75 2.82 -12.12
C LEU A 3 16.42 2.99 -11.37
N TYR A 4 15.93 1.92 -10.73
CA TYR A 4 14.69 1.94 -9.96
C TYR A 4 14.79 2.94 -8.79
N ILE A 5 15.87 2.84 -8.00
CA ILE A 5 16.11 3.74 -6.86
C ILE A 5 16.25 5.19 -7.35
N ALA A 6 16.99 5.41 -8.45
CA ALA A 6 17.17 6.74 -9.03
C ALA A 6 15.82 7.36 -9.43
N VAL A 7 14.95 6.60 -10.10
CA VAL A 7 13.60 7.08 -10.49
C VAL A 7 12.77 7.44 -9.26
N VAL A 8 12.74 6.58 -8.22
CA VAL A 8 11.98 6.84 -6.99
C VAL A 8 12.48 8.11 -6.28
N ILE A 9 13.81 8.28 -6.19
CA ILE A 9 14.41 9.49 -5.59
C ILE A 9 14.05 10.73 -6.42
N CYS A 10 14.18 10.68 -7.75
CA CYS A 10 13.83 11.81 -8.61
C CYS A 10 12.37 12.24 -8.46
N ILE A 11 11.44 11.28 -8.34
CA ILE A 11 10.02 11.58 -8.07
C ILE A 11 9.87 12.26 -6.71
N GLY A 12 10.53 11.74 -5.67
CA GLY A 12 10.51 12.34 -4.33
C GLY A 12 11.01 13.79 -4.32
N LEU A 13 12.13 14.06 -5.00
CA LEU A 13 12.69 15.41 -5.11
C LEU A 13 11.78 16.36 -5.90
N TYR A 14 11.13 15.87 -6.95
CA TYR A 14 10.19 16.65 -7.75
C TYR A 14 8.98 17.12 -6.93
N TYR A 15 8.43 16.25 -6.09
CA TYR A 15 7.26 16.60 -5.25
C TYR A 15 7.61 17.19 -3.87
N ALA A 16 8.86 17.12 -3.43
CA ALA A 16 9.30 17.59 -2.12
C ALA A 16 8.91 19.06 -1.84
N LYS A 17 9.12 19.95 -2.82
CA LYS A 17 8.78 21.37 -2.67
C LYS A 17 7.29 21.58 -2.38
N ARG A 18 6.41 20.88 -3.11
CA ARG A 18 4.95 20.94 -2.94
C ARG A 18 4.49 20.32 -1.62
N ALA A 19 5.14 19.25 -1.19
CA ALA A 19 4.85 18.60 0.09
C ALA A 19 5.18 19.51 1.28
N SER A 20 6.24 20.32 1.18
CA SER A 20 6.67 21.24 2.25
C SER A 20 5.83 22.53 2.36
N GLU A 21 4.93 22.82 1.41
CA GLU A 21 4.14 24.06 1.42
C GLU A 21 3.07 24.10 2.51
N SER A 22 2.54 22.96 2.94
CA SER A 22 1.59 22.89 4.05
C SER A 22 1.45 21.47 4.60
N THR A 23 1.00 21.37 5.86
CA THR A 23 0.65 20.09 6.49
C THR A 23 -0.41 19.33 5.70
N SER A 24 -1.36 20.02 5.06
CA SER A 24 -2.38 19.40 4.20
C SER A 24 -1.77 18.79 2.93
N ASN A 25 -0.81 19.48 2.32
CA ASN A 25 -0.08 18.94 1.16
C ASN A 25 0.80 17.75 1.54
N PHE A 26 1.39 17.77 2.74
CA PHE A 26 2.22 16.67 3.24
C PHE A 26 1.40 15.42 3.59
N LEU A 27 0.30 15.58 4.34
CA LEU A 27 -0.47 14.45 4.87
C LEU A 27 -1.46 13.85 3.87
N ILE A 28 -2.11 14.68 3.06
CA ILE A 28 -3.20 14.23 2.17
C ILE A 28 -3.00 14.65 0.71
N GLY A 29 -1.79 15.08 0.34
CA GLY A 29 -1.49 15.52 -1.03
C GLY A 29 -2.37 16.68 -1.51
N GLY A 30 -2.90 17.48 -0.57
CA GLY A 30 -3.86 18.55 -0.85
C GLY A 30 -5.18 18.05 -1.45
N ARG A 31 -5.55 16.78 -1.24
CA ARG A 31 -6.71 16.10 -1.86
C ARG A 31 -6.74 16.16 -3.39
N SER A 32 -5.58 16.39 -4.01
CA SER A 32 -5.45 16.53 -5.46
C SER A 32 -5.23 15.19 -6.18
N LEU A 33 -5.02 14.11 -5.42
CA LEU A 33 -4.78 12.76 -5.94
C LEU A 33 -6.10 12.06 -6.26
N ASN A 34 -6.11 11.34 -7.38
CA ASN A 34 -7.26 10.56 -7.81
C ASN A 34 -7.55 9.43 -6.80
N PRO A 35 -8.83 9.15 -6.44
CA PRO A 35 -9.21 8.07 -5.53
C PRO A 35 -8.53 6.72 -5.82
N TRP A 36 -8.34 6.36 -7.09
CA TRP A 36 -7.68 5.10 -7.48
C TRP A 36 -6.21 5.05 -7.04
N VAL A 37 -5.47 6.16 -7.23
CA VAL A 37 -4.06 6.25 -6.86
C VAL A 37 -3.90 6.30 -5.34
N THR A 38 -4.81 6.99 -4.66
CA THR A 38 -4.85 7.03 -3.20
C THR A 38 -5.12 5.64 -2.60
N ALA A 39 -6.10 4.90 -3.15
CA ALA A 39 -6.40 3.53 -2.72
C ALA A 39 -5.21 2.58 -2.98
N LEU A 40 -4.59 2.64 -4.17
CA LEU A 40 -3.41 1.85 -4.50
C LEU A 40 -2.25 2.12 -3.52
N GLY A 41 -2.01 3.39 -3.18
CA GLY A 41 -0.97 3.77 -2.23
C GLY A 41 -1.23 3.28 -0.81
N ALA A 42 -2.49 3.28 -0.38
CA ALA A 42 -2.90 2.74 0.92
C ALA A 42 -2.65 1.21 0.99
N GLU A 43 -3.12 0.46 -0.01
CA GLU A 43 -2.95 -1.00 -0.07
C GLU A 43 -1.48 -1.42 -0.22
N ALA A 44 -0.71 -0.70 -1.04
CA ALA A 44 0.73 -0.99 -1.19
C ALA A 44 1.49 -0.80 0.13
N SER A 45 1.05 0.15 0.97
CA SER A 45 1.64 0.39 2.28
C SER A 45 1.28 -0.73 3.26
N ASP A 46 -0.01 -1.11 3.31
CA ASP A 46 -0.52 -2.20 4.18
C ASP A 46 0.12 -3.56 3.86
N MET A 47 0.27 -3.86 2.57
CA MET A 47 0.65 -5.21 2.10
C MET A 47 2.15 -5.45 1.98
N SER A 48 3.00 -4.43 2.15
CA SER A 48 4.43 -4.47 1.79
C SER A 48 5.22 -5.61 2.45
N GLY A 49 5.40 -5.57 3.78
CA GLY A 49 6.21 -6.56 4.50
C GLY A 49 5.54 -7.94 4.62
N TRP A 50 4.22 -7.94 4.79
CA TRP A 50 3.44 -9.17 4.98
C TRP A 50 3.39 -10.03 3.71
N LEU A 51 3.13 -9.45 2.54
CA LEU A 51 3.13 -10.25 1.30
C LEU A 51 4.54 -10.64 0.85
N LEU A 52 5.56 -9.80 1.13
CA LEU A 52 6.93 -10.09 0.72
C LEU A 52 7.52 -11.31 1.45
N MET A 53 7.31 -11.40 2.77
CA MET A 53 7.94 -12.44 3.61
C MET A 53 6.93 -13.35 4.32
N GLY A 54 5.78 -12.82 4.71
CA GLY A 54 4.76 -13.55 5.46
C GLY A 54 4.04 -14.61 4.62
N LEU A 55 3.48 -14.22 3.46
CA LEU A 55 2.74 -15.16 2.60
C LEU A 55 3.63 -16.31 2.08
N PRO A 56 4.87 -16.09 1.61
CA PRO A 56 5.78 -17.19 1.28
C PRO A 56 6.13 -18.06 2.48
N GLY A 57 6.23 -17.50 3.69
CA GLY A 57 6.42 -18.25 4.92
C GLY A 57 5.25 -19.18 5.24
N VAL A 58 4.02 -18.70 5.04
CA VAL A 58 2.80 -19.53 5.18
C VAL A 58 2.81 -20.66 4.15
N VAL A 59 3.12 -20.37 2.89
CA VAL A 59 3.23 -21.41 1.84
C VAL A 59 4.29 -22.44 2.20
N TYR A 60 5.45 -21.99 2.68
CA TYR A 60 6.56 -22.88 3.02
C TYR A 60 6.22 -23.84 4.16
N TRP A 61 5.48 -23.39 5.18
CA TRP A 61 5.21 -24.17 6.38
C TRP A 61 3.89 -24.96 6.34
N PHE A 62 2.84 -24.38 5.77
CA PHE A 62 1.48 -24.93 5.78
C PHE A 62 0.99 -25.33 4.38
N GLY A 63 1.71 -24.95 3.32
CA GLY A 63 1.35 -25.28 1.95
C GLY A 63 0.40 -24.28 1.29
N LEU A 64 0.01 -24.58 0.05
CA LEU A 64 -0.72 -23.65 -0.81
C LEU A 64 -2.18 -23.42 -0.38
N SER A 65 -2.80 -24.42 0.23
CA SER A 65 -4.20 -24.35 0.70
C SER A 65 -4.37 -23.24 1.75
N ASP A 66 -3.52 -23.21 2.77
CA ASP A 66 -3.58 -22.20 3.83
C ASP A 66 -3.23 -20.81 3.33
N ALA A 67 -2.29 -20.70 2.39
CA ALA A 67 -1.99 -19.42 1.74
C ALA A 67 -3.19 -18.89 0.94
N ALA A 68 -3.90 -19.76 0.21
CA ALA A 68 -5.11 -19.38 -0.53
C ALA A 68 -6.23 -18.92 0.41
N TRP A 69 -6.47 -19.65 1.51
CA TRP A 69 -7.45 -19.25 2.52
C TRP A 69 -7.07 -17.95 3.22
N THR A 70 -5.78 -17.72 3.44
CA THR A 70 -5.27 -16.46 3.98
C THR A 70 -5.58 -15.30 3.03
N ALA A 71 -5.33 -15.46 1.72
CA ALA A 71 -5.65 -14.43 0.73
C ALA A 71 -7.17 -14.14 0.65
N ILE A 72 -8.00 -15.18 0.69
CA ILE A 72 -9.47 -15.03 0.71
C ILE A 72 -9.93 -14.31 1.98
N GLY A 73 -9.40 -14.71 3.14
CA GLY A 73 -9.72 -14.07 4.41
C GLY A 73 -9.32 -12.60 4.44
N LEU A 74 -8.13 -12.26 3.94
CA LEU A 74 -7.68 -10.87 3.81
C LEU A 74 -8.61 -10.07 2.91
N ALA A 75 -8.96 -10.57 1.73
CA ALA A 75 -9.87 -9.87 0.82
C ALA A 75 -11.24 -9.57 1.45
N ILE A 76 -11.82 -10.56 2.15
CA ILE A 76 -13.10 -10.39 2.84
C ILE A 76 -12.97 -9.39 3.99
N CYS A 77 -11.95 -9.53 4.83
CA CYS A 77 -11.74 -8.65 5.98
C CYS A 77 -11.46 -7.20 5.57
N THR A 78 -10.67 -6.97 4.51
CA THR A 78 -10.40 -5.62 3.98
C THR A 78 -11.70 -4.99 3.45
N TYR A 79 -12.50 -5.76 2.70
CA TYR A 79 -13.81 -5.27 2.23
C TYR A 79 -14.76 -4.92 3.38
N LEU A 80 -14.85 -5.80 4.39
CA LEU A 80 -15.69 -5.55 5.56
C LEU A 80 -15.19 -4.34 6.36
N ASN A 81 -13.88 -4.19 6.54
CA ASN A 81 -13.28 -3.03 7.20
C ASN A 81 -13.69 -1.74 6.48
N TRP A 82 -13.54 -1.69 5.16
CA TRP A 82 -14.00 -0.56 4.36
C TRP A 82 -15.51 -0.30 4.54
N LEU A 83 -16.34 -1.34 4.46
CA LEU A 83 -17.80 -1.23 4.58
C LEU A 83 -18.24 -0.63 5.93
N PHE A 84 -17.53 -0.94 7.02
CA PHE A 84 -17.90 -0.48 8.35
C PHE A 84 -17.25 0.86 8.73
N VAL A 85 -16.02 1.11 8.30
CA VAL A 85 -15.21 2.28 8.72
C VAL A 85 -15.39 3.46 7.78
N ALA A 86 -15.63 3.24 6.48
CA ALA A 86 -15.75 4.32 5.49
C ALA A 86 -17.10 5.08 5.56
N LYS A 87 -17.82 4.99 6.68
CA LYS A 87 -19.03 5.76 6.96
C LYS A 87 -18.73 7.21 7.34
#